data_AF-A0A8J4USV7-F1
#
_entry.id   AF-A0A8J4USV7-F1
#
_cell.length_a   1.000
_cell.length_b   1.000
_cell.length_c   1.000
_cell.angle_alpha   90.00
_cell.angle_beta   90.00
_cell.angle_gamma   90.00
#
_symmetry.space_group_name_H-M   'P 1'
#
loop_
_entity.id
_entity.type
_entity.pdbx_description
1 polymer ?
#
loop_
_entity_poly.entity_id
_entity_poly.type
_entity_poly.pdbx_seq_one_letter_code
_entity_poly.pdbx_strand_id
1 'polypeptide(L)'
;MEWKKIDIIPHTTKKEVPIILEESEDIVYSVDNASIYHRDVKTEHLNGYVLLTSLRVVWVSFNNSSKTASYALSLSHEPVIHIEPLQTGLMGLNSSPKILITLGNTTYRLSFHSGKRDECLSQYKLTLSKFKDNQRKKLASPPIHQYQHQHQTTDSPPSYQYHQQQHQPQNNYNPYSQQHQQYQHQQQQQQYYTQPQNNYNPYSQQQSYNNNNNQYYQQQQQQQQQYQQPLPPPPSYPGTTSPTNKTFNTGIYTPKTLGSNQQQQEGFTSNAGIGGILKQMNKKTQETDKLLNEAFTDLSALMDKAKDMVTLSQKLKLTLEKKDQEKSSSTSEEEEFRTFLLEMGIESPVTKKTAKSKYHQELAKELSNWIISKKILTKQESGVVGKVTSMQSGMISLPDLYCIFNRARGIELISPDDLYRACILFESLDLPFRIRKFDSGVLIIQSKDENDELVAIEILEIINNQGPISAFDLSKLQSISLNLAKDKLQASEKIGKLCRDETIEGIIFHSNIFV
;
A
#
# COMPACT_ATOMS: atom_id res chain seq x y z
N MET A 1 -22.30 -7.49 0.78
CA MET A 1 -22.02 -6.10 1.20
C MET A 1 -22.02 -6.13 2.72
N GLU A 2 -21.02 -5.53 3.39
CA GLU A 2 -20.95 -5.51 4.87
C GLU A 2 -22.09 -4.71 5.52
N TRP A 3 -22.70 -3.81 4.74
CA TRP A 3 -23.96 -3.17 5.12
C TRP A 3 -25.08 -4.21 5.18
N LYS A 4 -25.64 -4.41 6.37
CA LYS A 4 -26.74 -5.34 6.62
C LYS A 4 -28.06 -4.58 6.72
N LYS A 5 -29.11 -5.09 6.08
CA LYS A 5 -30.46 -4.54 6.25
C LYS A 5 -30.94 -4.79 7.68
N ILE A 6 -31.52 -3.78 8.31
CA ILE A 6 -32.07 -3.86 9.66
C ILE A 6 -33.54 -3.43 9.67
N ASP A 7 -34.25 -3.85 10.71
CA ASP A 7 -35.64 -3.46 10.92
C ASP A 7 -35.76 -1.98 11.27
N ILE A 8 -36.81 -1.36 10.74
CA ILE A 8 -37.19 0.02 11.02
C ILE A 8 -38.48 0.05 11.81
N ILE A 9 -38.68 1.11 12.59
CA ILE A 9 -39.95 1.36 13.26
C ILE A 9 -40.89 1.97 12.20
N PRO A 10 -42.01 1.32 11.84
CA PRO A 10 -42.90 1.82 10.78
C PRO A 10 -43.43 3.23 11.10
N HIS A 11 -43.70 4.01 10.05
CA HIS A 11 -44.29 5.36 10.14
C HIS A 11 -43.47 6.42 10.91
N THR A 12 -42.23 6.12 11.28
CA THR A 12 -41.34 7.11 11.93
C THR A 12 -40.83 8.15 10.95
N THR A 13 -40.72 9.38 11.41
CA THR A 13 -40.19 10.52 10.64
C THR A 13 -38.73 10.81 10.97
N LYS A 14 -38.06 11.67 10.19
CA LYS A 14 -36.66 12.11 10.47
C LYS A 14 -36.44 12.77 11.84
N LYS A 15 -37.52 13.20 12.51
CA LYS A 15 -37.44 13.80 13.86
C LYS A 15 -37.40 12.76 14.97
N GLU A 16 -37.74 11.52 14.65
CA GLU A 16 -37.77 10.39 15.56
C GLU A 16 -36.61 9.44 15.23
N VAL A 17 -36.29 8.55 16.15
CA VAL A 17 -35.30 7.49 15.90
C VAL A 17 -35.98 6.39 15.10
N PRO A 18 -35.63 6.19 13.82
CA PRO A 18 -36.38 5.31 12.92
C PRO A 18 -35.98 3.82 13.03
N ILE A 19 -35.16 3.47 14.03
CA ILE A 19 -34.55 2.15 14.21
C ILE A 19 -34.66 1.70 15.66
N ILE A 20 -34.55 0.39 15.87
CA ILE A 20 -34.42 -0.21 17.19
C ILE A 20 -32.95 -0.17 17.60
N LEU A 21 -32.66 0.48 18.73
CA LEU A 21 -31.34 0.53 19.33
C LEU A 21 -31.07 -0.72 20.16
N GLU A 22 -29.84 -1.21 20.13
CA GLU A 22 -29.37 -2.33 20.96
C GLU A 22 -29.21 -1.90 22.43
N GLU A 23 -29.11 -2.85 23.36
CA GLU A 23 -28.90 -2.53 24.78
C GLU A 23 -27.60 -1.73 24.97
N SER A 24 -27.70 -0.58 25.64
CA SER A 24 -26.59 0.39 25.81
C SER A 24 -26.09 1.03 24.50
N GLU A 25 -26.88 1.01 23.42
CA GLU A 25 -26.57 1.72 22.18
C GLU A 25 -27.09 3.17 22.21
N ASP A 26 -26.20 4.14 22.40
CA ASP A 26 -26.55 5.56 22.30
C ASP A 26 -26.34 6.14 20.89
N ILE A 27 -27.17 7.12 20.51
CA ILE A 27 -26.99 7.94 19.31
C ILE A 27 -26.00 9.06 19.60
N VAL A 28 -24.94 9.15 18.80
CA VAL A 28 -23.85 10.14 18.97
C VAL A 28 -24.03 11.34 18.05
N TYR A 29 -24.38 11.09 16.79
CA TYR A 29 -24.50 12.14 15.78
C TYR A 29 -25.45 11.73 14.66
N SER A 30 -26.07 12.70 13.99
CA SER A 30 -26.95 12.43 12.86
C SER A 30 -26.82 13.49 11.77
N VAL A 31 -26.97 13.06 10.51
CA VAL A 31 -26.79 13.93 9.33
C VAL A 31 -27.62 13.45 8.15
N ASP A 32 -28.18 14.38 7.41
CA ASP A 32 -29.02 14.14 6.25
C ASP A 32 -28.28 14.24 4.92
N ASN A 33 -28.93 13.74 3.86
CA ASN A 33 -28.47 13.78 2.47
C ASN A 33 -27.09 13.14 2.27
N ALA A 34 -26.88 11.98 2.90
CA ALA A 34 -25.69 11.16 2.72
C ALA A 34 -25.96 9.99 1.77
N SER A 35 -24.98 9.65 0.92
CA SER A 35 -25.07 8.49 0.00
C SER A 35 -23.92 7.51 0.21
N ILE A 36 -24.18 6.23 -0.03
CA ILE A 36 -23.20 5.16 0.15
C ILE A 36 -22.50 4.84 -1.18
N TYR A 37 -21.18 4.65 -1.13
CA TYR A 37 -20.37 4.07 -2.19
C TYR A 37 -19.75 2.78 -1.68
N HIS A 38 -19.63 1.79 -2.56
CA HIS A 38 -18.81 0.62 -2.34
C HIS A 38 -17.56 0.75 -3.22
N ARG A 39 -16.40 0.89 -2.59
CA ARG A 39 -15.15 1.31 -3.25
C ARG A 39 -15.36 2.60 -4.03
N ASP A 40 -15.08 2.60 -5.33
CA ASP A 40 -15.28 3.73 -6.23
C ASP A 40 -16.68 3.79 -6.86
N VAL A 41 -17.54 2.80 -6.61
CA VAL A 41 -18.85 2.69 -7.26
C VAL A 41 -19.95 3.25 -6.38
N LYS A 42 -20.72 4.21 -6.94
CA LYS A 42 -21.92 4.76 -6.30
C LYS A 42 -23.00 3.68 -6.21
N THR A 43 -23.57 3.48 -5.02
CA THR A 43 -24.62 2.48 -4.80
C THR A 43 -26.00 3.09 -5.08
N GLU A 44 -27.04 2.26 -5.02
CA GLU A 44 -28.44 2.71 -5.09
C GLU A 44 -28.91 3.47 -3.83
N HIS A 45 -28.13 3.45 -2.74
CA HIS A 45 -28.47 4.08 -1.46
C HIS A 45 -28.08 5.56 -1.47
N LEU A 46 -29.00 6.38 -1.99
CA LEU A 46 -28.79 7.82 -2.22
C LEU A 46 -29.63 8.68 -1.27
N ASN A 47 -29.09 9.85 -0.92
CA ASN A 47 -29.78 10.92 -0.17
C ASN A 47 -30.47 10.45 1.13
N GLY A 48 -29.89 9.49 1.83
CA GLY A 48 -30.43 8.99 3.09
C GLY A 48 -29.99 9.80 4.30
N TYR A 49 -30.47 9.36 5.44
CA TYR A 49 -30.17 9.90 6.76
C TYR A 49 -29.19 8.96 7.47
N VAL A 50 -28.04 9.49 7.88
CA VAL A 50 -27.02 8.75 8.62
C VAL A 50 -27.15 9.01 10.10
N LEU A 51 -27.21 7.93 10.87
CA LEU A 51 -27.17 7.89 12.32
C LEU A 51 -25.86 7.22 12.73
N LEU A 52 -24.99 7.99 13.39
CA LEU A 52 -23.81 7.45 14.05
C LEU A 52 -24.20 7.10 15.48
N THR A 53 -24.14 5.82 15.82
CA THR A 53 -24.35 5.32 17.18
C THR A 53 -23.03 4.90 17.82
N SER A 54 -23.07 4.57 19.11
CA SER A 54 -21.93 4.05 19.86
C SER A 54 -21.40 2.71 19.35
N LEU A 55 -22.20 1.93 18.60
CA LEU A 55 -21.86 0.57 18.15
C LEU A 55 -21.75 0.42 16.63
N ARG A 56 -22.47 1.23 15.85
CA ARG A 56 -22.54 1.10 14.39
C ARG A 56 -22.88 2.42 13.70
N VAL A 57 -22.74 2.44 12.38
CA VAL A 57 -23.30 3.49 11.53
C VAL A 57 -24.54 2.94 10.84
N VAL A 58 -25.65 3.67 10.96
CA VAL A 58 -26.89 3.32 10.30
C VAL A 58 -27.20 4.35 9.22
N TRP A 59 -27.60 3.88 8.05
CA TRP A 59 -28.11 4.70 6.96
C TRP A 59 -29.57 4.35 6.72
N VAL A 60 -30.44 5.35 6.63
CA VAL A 60 -31.88 5.18 6.55
C VAL A 60 -32.42 5.88 5.31
N SER A 61 -33.17 5.14 4.51
CA SER A 61 -33.95 5.67 3.38
C SER A 61 -35.32 6.14 3.86
N PHE A 62 -35.77 7.29 3.33
CA PHE A 62 -37.10 7.84 3.59
C PHE A 62 -37.88 7.91 2.29
N ASN A 63 -39.19 7.63 2.36
CA ASN A 63 -40.06 7.84 1.22
C ASN A 63 -40.31 9.34 1.03
N ASN A 64 -40.11 9.85 -0.20
CA ASN A 64 -40.25 11.27 -0.51
C ASN A 64 -41.67 11.80 -0.29
N SER A 65 -42.70 10.98 -0.50
CA SER A 65 -44.10 11.41 -0.39
C SER A 65 -44.58 11.46 1.05
N SER A 66 -44.34 10.38 1.82
CA SER A 66 -44.82 10.27 3.20
C SER A 66 -43.83 10.80 4.24
N LYS A 67 -42.57 11.06 3.86
CA LYS A 67 -41.45 11.40 4.77
C LYS A 67 -41.23 10.39 5.90
N THR A 68 -41.73 9.16 5.74
CA THR A 68 -41.55 8.05 6.69
C THR A 68 -40.38 7.18 6.29
N ALA A 69 -39.74 6.54 7.27
CA ALA A 69 -38.67 5.57 7.02
C ALA A 69 -39.16 4.44 6.10
N SER A 70 -38.33 4.03 5.14
CA SER A 70 -38.62 2.98 4.16
C SER A 70 -37.80 1.73 4.42
N TYR A 71 -36.48 1.88 4.58
CA TYR A 71 -35.59 0.80 4.99
C TYR A 71 -34.30 1.39 5.58
N ALA A 72 -33.57 0.58 6.35
CA ALA A 72 -32.30 0.97 6.94
C ALA A 72 -31.22 -0.08 6.70
N LEU A 73 -29.98 0.39 6.64
CA LEU A 73 -28.76 -0.39 6.51
C LEU A 73 -27.83 -0.08 7.67
N SER A 74 -27.17 -1.08 8.21
CA SER A 74 -26.27 -0.96 9.35
C SER A 74 -24.86 -1.46 9.00
N LEU A 75 -23.86 -0.74 9.46
CA LEU A 75 -22.44 -1.08 9.37
C LEU A 75 -21.82 -1.06 10.77
N SER A 76 -21.45 -2.23 11.29
CA SER A 76 -20.82 -2.35 12.61
C SER A 76 -19.48 -1.62 12.68
N HIS A 77 -19.16 -1.04 13.85
CA HIS A 77 -17.84 -0.43 14.11
C HIS A 77 -16.72 -1.46 14.27
N GLU A 78 -17.04 -2.71 14.60
CA GLU A 78 -16.07 -3.77 14.89
C GLU A 78 -15.09 -4.05 13.73
N PRO A 79 -15.52 -4.26 12.46
CA PRO A 79 -14.61 -4.47 11.35
C PRO A 79 -13.91 -3.19 10.84
N VAL A 80 -14.20 -2.02 11.42
CA VAL A 80 -13.66 -0.74 10.93
C VAL A 80 -12.23 -0.55 11.41
N ILE A 81 -11.30 -0.63 10.47
CA ILE A 81 -9.86 -0.45 10.72
C ILE A 81 -9.56 1.04 10.84
N HIS A 82 -9.96 1.82 9.83
CA HIS A 82 -9.59 3.23 9.69
C HIS A 82 -10.69 4.03 8.99
N ILE A 83 -10.80 5.31 9.35
CA ILE A 83 -11.67 6.29 8.66
C ILE A 83 -10.90 7.58 8.37
N GLU A 84 -11.09 8.13 7.19
CA GLU A 84 -10.38 9.33 6.75
C GLU A 84 -11.21 10.19 5.79
N PRO A 85 -10.90 11.49 5.69
CA PRO A 85 -11.55 12.32 4.68
C PRO A 85 -11.02 11.96 3.29
N LEU A 86 -11.92 11.76 2.33
CA LEU A 86 -11.52 11.63 0.94
C LEU A 86 -11.47 13.02 0.31
N GLN A 87 -10.25 13.54 0.16
CA GLN A 87 -10.01 14.74 -0.63
C GLN A 87 -10.08 14.39 -2.12
N THR A 88 -11.09 14.92 -2.78
CA THR A 88 -11.12 14.97 -4.23
C THR A 88 -10.16 16.08 -4.65
N GLY A 89 -9.08 15.74 -5.35
CA GLY A 89 -8.01 16.68 -5.74
C GLY A 89 -8.48 17.80 -6.67
N LEU A 90 -7.56 18.48 -7.38
CA LEU A 90 -7.83 19.63 -8.27
C LEU A 90 -8.91 19.37 -9.35
N MET A 91 -9.22 18.12 -9.71
CA MET A 91 -10.34 17.74 -10.60
C MET A 91 -11.71 17.62 -9.90
N GLY A 92 -11.78 17.82 -8.58
CA GLY A 92 -12.93 17.54 -7.72
C GLY A 92 -13.92 18.69 -7.53
N LEU A 93 -13.85 19.76 -8.34
CA LEU A 93 -14.55 21.05 -8.12
C LEU A 93 -16.08 20.93 -7.88
N ASN A 94 -16.72 19.85 -8.34
CA ASN A 94 -18.17 19.61 -8.14
C ASN A 94 -18.50 18.31 -7.39
N SER A 95 -17.50 17.71 -6.73
CA SER A 95 -17.70 16.44 -6.03
C SER A 95 -18.06 16.67 -4.56
N SER A 96 -19.16 16.07 -4.10
CA SER A 96 -19.55 16.16 -2.69
C SER A 96 -18.46 15.58 -1.78
N PRO A 97 -18.20 16.19 -0.60
CA PRO A 97 -17.20 15.72 0.35
C PRO A 97 -17.54 14.32 0.86
N LYS A 98 -16.53 13.46 1.04
CA LYS A 98 -16.74 12.06 1.44
C LYS A 98 -15.86 11.65 2.61
N ILE A 99 -16.35 10.69 3.40
CA ILE A 99 -15.57 9.92 4.37
C ILE A 99 -15.28 8.57 3.76
N LEU A 100 -14.02 8.15 3.72
CA LEU A 100 -13.60 6.80 3.39
C LEU A 100 -13.58 5.94 4.67
N ILE A 101 -14.23 4.78 4.61
CA ILE A 101 -14.30 3.80 5.69
C ILE A 101 -13.60 2.54 5.19
N THR A 102 -12.52 2.13 5.85
CA THR A 102 -11.71 0.96 5.47
C THR A 102 -11.99 -0.21 6.41
N LEU A 103 -12.38 -1.34 5.83
CA LEU A 103 -12.65 -2.60 6.54
C LEU A 103 -11.83 -3.70 5.88
N GLY A 104 -10.90 -4.35 6.59
CA GLY A 104 -10.11 -5.49 6.09
C GLY A 104 -9.73 -5.44 4.60
N ASN A 105 -10.55 -6.10 3.77
CA ASN A 105 -10.34 -6.27 2.33
C ASN A 105 -11.24 -5.38 1.44
N THR A 106 -11.96 -4.42 2.00
CA THR A 106 -12.90 -3.56 1.29
C THR A 106 -12.96 -2.13 1.84
N THR A 107 -13.54 -1.23 1.04
CA THR A 107 -13.74 0.17 1.42
C THR A 107 -15.16 0.61 1.10
N TYR A 108 -15.74 1.42 1.97
CA TYR A 108 -17.00 2.12 1.73
C TYR A 108 -16.77 3.63 1.80
N ARG A 109 -17.66 4.41 1.18
CA ARG A 109 -17.62 5.87 1.32
C ARG A 109 -18.99 6.41 1.66
N LEU A 110 -19.03 7.35 2.59
CA LEU A 110 -20.21 8.18 2.85
C LEU A 110 -19.99 9.54 2.21
N SER A 111 -20.85 9.91 1.26
CA SER A 111 -20.80 11.17 0.52
C SER A 111 -21.87 12.12 1.02
N PHE A 112 -21.48 13.32 1.44
CA PHE A 112 -22.34 14.29 2.13
C PHE A 112 -22.70 15.44 1.20
N HIS A 113 -23.98 15.54 0.81
CA HIS A 113 -24.43 16.54 -0.16
C HIS A 113 -24.86 17.86 0.51
N SER A 114 -25.18 17.85 1.80
CA SER A 114 -25.59 19.03 2.60
C SER A 114 -24.45 19.72 3.35
N GLY A 115 -23.18 19.35 3.12
CA GLY A 115 -22.08 19.72 4.02
C GLY A 115 -22.02 18.84 5.28
N LYS A 116 -21.27 19.24 6.31
CA LYS A 116 -21.10 18.53 7.61
C LYS A 116 -20.26 17.24 7.61
N ARG A 117 -19.54 16.96 6.52
CA ARG A 117 -18.60 15.83 6.44
C ARG A 117 -17.59 15.85 7.59
N ASP A 118 -17.01 17.00 7.90
CA ASP A 118 -15.94 17.13 8.90
C ASP A 118 -16.42 16.95 10.34
N GLU A 119 -17.60 17.47 10.66
CA GLU A 119 -18.26 17.23 11.95
C GLU A 119 -18.58 15.75 12.14
N CYS A 120 -19.20 15.13 11.13
CA CYS A 120 -19.51 13.70 11.15
C CYS A 120 -18.24 12.85 11.30
N LEU A 121 -17.17 13.18 10.57
CA LEU A 121 -15.88 12.51 10.67
C LEU A 121 -15.25 12.64 12.07
N SER A 122 -15.28 13.84 12.65
CA SER A 122 -14.75 14.10 13.99
C SER A 122 -15.48 13.26 15.05
N GLN A 123 -16.81 13.27 15.03
CA GLN A 123 -17.63 12.45 15.92
C GLN A 123 -17.37 10.96 15.71
N TYR A 124 -17.27 10.51 14.45
CA TYR A 124 -17.02 9.11 14.15
C TYR A 124 -15.66 8.63 14.66
N LYS A 125 -14.60 9.45 14.52
CA LYS A 125 -13.27 9.12 15.06
C LYS A 125 -13.30 8.95 16.58
N LEU A 126 -13.98 9.88 17.28
CA LEU A 126 -14.14 9.81 18.73
C LEU A 126 -14.90 8.55 19.16
N THR A 127 -16.01 8.23 18.48
CA THR A 127 -16.81 7.04 18.74
C THR A 127 -16.02 5.75 18.52
N LEU A 128 -15.27 5.63 17.43
CA LEU A 128 -14.44 4.45 17.17
C LEU A 128 -13.35 4.26 18.23
N SER A 129 -12.73 5.35 18.72
CA SER A 129 -11.76 5.26 19.82
C SER A 129 -12.41 4.71 21.09
N LYS A 130 -13.56 5.30 21.49
CA LYS A 130 -14.31 4.84 22.67
C LYS A 130 -14.77 3.39 22.54
N PHE A 131 -15.25 3.00 21.36
CA PHE A 131 -15.65 1.63 21.07
C PHE A 131 -14.47 0.66 21.25
N LYS A 132 -13.31 0.94 20.64
CA LYS A 132 -12.11 0.10 20.75
C LYS A 132 -11.60 0.00 22.20
N ASP A 133 -11.65 1.09 22.96
CA ASP A 133 -11.27 1.09 24.38
C ASP A 133 -12.24 0.26 25.23
N ASN A 134 -13.54 0.34 24.97
CA ASN A 134 -14.54 -0.48 25.66
C ASN A 134 -14.39 -1.97 25.35
N GLN A 135 -14.07 -2.34 24.10
CA GLN A 135 -13.79 -3.73 23.73
C GLN A 135 -12.54 -4.26 24.45
N ARG A 136 -11.47 -3.45 24.54
CA ARG A 136 -10.26 -3.80 25.30
C ARG A 136 -10.55 -4.01 26.79
N LYS A 137 -11.37 -3.15 27.41
CA LYS A 137 -11.79 -3.30 28.82
C LYS A 137 -12.63 -4.56 29.05
N LYS A 138 -13.51 -4.92 28.11
CA LYS A 138 -14.27 -6.18 28.17
C LYS A 138 -13.36 -7.41 28.10
N LEU A 139 -12.32 -7.38 27.25
CA LEU A 139 -11.33 -8.47 27.15
C LEU A 139 -10.39 -8.58 28.38
N ALA A 140 -10.18 -7.48 29.10
CA ALA A 140 -9.29 -7.41 30.25
C ALA A 140 -9.97 -7.76 31.59
N SER A 141 -11.29 -7.95 31.61
CA SER A 141 -12.04 -8.36 32.82
C SER A 141 -11.99 -9.89 32.99
N PRO A 142 -11.64 -10.44 34.17
CA PRO A 142 -11.73 -11.89 34.40
C PRO A 142 -13.21 -12.35 34.34
N PRO A 143 -13.49 -13.59 33.91
CA PRO A 143 -14.85 -14.08 33.78
C PRO A 143 -15.54 -14.13 35.15
N ILE A 144 -16.70 -13.47 35.27
CA ILE A 144 -17.57 -13.60 36.44
C ILE A 144 -18.25 -14.98 36.38
N HIS A 145 -17.82 -15.90 37.23
CA HIS A 145 -18.57 -17.11 37.52
C HIS A 145 -19.85 -16.75 38.28
N GLN A 146 -20.99 -16.74 37.59
CA GLN A 146 -22.30 -16.77 38.25
C GLN A 146 -22.52 -18.18 38.82
N TYR A 147 -22.32 -18.34 40.13
CA TYR A 147 -22.78 -19.52 40.86
C TYR A 147 -24.31 -19.49 40.94
N GLN A 148 -24.98 -20.36 40.19
CA GLN A 148 -26.34 -20.77 40.51
C GLN A 148 -26.27 -21.75 41.68
N HIS A 149 -26.76 -21.31 42.84
CA HIS A 149 -27.04 -22.19 43.98
C HIS A 149 -28.24 -23.09 43.62
N GLN A 150 -27.99 -24.38 43.42
CA GLN A 150 -28.98 -25.42 43.68
C GLN A 150 -28.57 -26.18 44.95
N HIS A 151 -29.46 -26.13 45.94
CA HIS A 151 -29.39 -26.91 47.15
C HIS A 151 -29.63 -28.39 46.85
N GLN A 152 -28.74 -29.27 47.32
CA GLN A 152 -29.12 -30.59 47.82
C GLN A 152 -28.03 -31.14 48.74
N THR A 153 -28.51 -31.92 49.70
CA THR A 153 -27.97 -32.24 51.03
C THR A 153 -27.18 -33.56 51.07
N THR A 154 -26.28 -33.67 52.07
CA THR A 154 -25.83 -34.89 52.81
C THR A 154 -25.18 -36.03 51.98
N ASP A 155 -23.96 -36.51 52.20
CA ASP A 155 -23.33 -37.01 53.44
C ASP A 155 -21.79 -37.15 53.28
N SER A 156 -21.08 -37.31 54.40
CA SER A 156 -19.64 -37.61 54.52
C SER A 156 -19.43 -38.91 55.35
N PRO A 157 -18.21 -39.45 55.54
CA PRO A 157 -17.05 -39.74 54.66
C PRO A 157 -16.62 -41.25 54.81
N PRO A 158 -15.40 -41.77 54.48
CA PRO A 158 -14.16 -41.47 55.21
C PRO A 158 -12.82 -41.46 54.39
N SER A 159 -11.81 -40.93 55.07
CA SER A 159 -10.35 -40.92 54.85
C SER A 159 -9.71 -42.19 54.26
N TYR A 160 -8.58 -42.05 53.53
CA TYR A 160 -7.29 -42.70 53.84
C TYR A 160 -6.10 -42.15 53.01
N GLN A 161 -4.92 -42.41 53.56
CA GLN A 161 -3.57 -41.86 53.31
C GLN A 161 -2.93 -42.14 51.95
N TYR A 162 -2.01 -41.24 51.62
CA TYR A 162 -0.93 -41.30 50.62
C TYR A 162 -0.21 -42.65 50.50
N HIS A 163 0.04 -43.07 49.26
CA HIS A 163 1.26 -43.78 48.84
C HIS A 163 1.71 -43.25 47.47
N GLN A 164 2.96 -42.78 47.39
CA GLN A 164 3.65 -42.46 46.14
C GLN A 164 4.18 -43.76 45.52
N GLN A 165 3.92 -43.99 44.23
CA GLN A 165 4.71 -44.93 43.41
C GLN A 165 4.92 -44.35 42.00
N GLN A 166 6.17 -44.48 41.58
CA GLN A 166 6.74 -43.99 40.32
C GLN A 166 6.20 -44.79 39.13
N HIS A 167 5.88 -44.11 38.03
CA HIS A 167 5.62 -44.75 36.74
C HIS A 167 6.45 -44.13 35.62
N GLN A 168 7.27 -44.98 34.99
CA GLN A 168 7.91 -44.79 33.69
C GLN A 168 6.85 -44.83 32.56
N PRO A 169 7.04 -44.10 31.45
CA PRO A 169 6.08 -44.10 30.35
C PRO A 169 6.24 -45.29 29.40
N GLN A 170 5.11 -45.90 29.07
CA GLN A 170 4.95 -46.94 28.06
C GLN A 170 4.83 -46.32 26.66
N ASN A 171 5.56 -46.94 25.73
CA ASN A 171 5.48 -46.76 24.29
C ASN A 171 4.05 -46.94 23.76
N ASN A 172 3.62 -46.05 22.86
CA ASN A 172 2.74 -46.45 21.77
C ASN A 172 3.05 -45.70 20.47
N TYR A 173 3.07 -46.48 19.40
CA TYR A 173 3.55 -46.19 18.05
C TYR A 173 2.40 -45.63 17.18
N ASN A 174 2.68 -44.72 16.24
CA ASN A 174 1.84 -44.54 15.03
C ASN A 174 2.71 -44.06 13.84
N PRO A 175 2.56 -44.63 12.61
CA PRO A 175 3.60 -44.64 11.58
C PRO A 175 3.26 -43.79 10.34
N TYR A 176 4.18 -42.94 9.89
CA TYR A 176 4.32 -42.51 8.49
C TYR A 176 5.74 -41.97 8.27
N SER A 177 6.68 -42.85 7.86
CA SER A 177 7.95 -42.45 7.21
C SER A 177 8.60 -43.68 6.57
N GLN A 178 8.22 -44.00 5.34
CA GLN A 178 9.01 -44.81 4.42
C GLN A 178 8.78 -44.33 2.99
N GLN A 179 9.66 -43.49 2.47
CA GLN A 179 10.20 -43.64 1.11
C GLN A 179 11.40 -42.71 0.91
N HIS A 180 12.44 -43.28 0.31
CA HIS A 180 13.69 -42.67 -0.18
C HIS A 180 14.88 -42.65 0.78
N GLN A 181 15.29 -43.87 1.18
CA GLN A 181 16.71 -44.26 1.17
C GLN A 181 16.94 -45.25 0.03
N GLN A 182 17.43 -44.77 -1.11
CA GLN A 182 18.17 -45.59 -2.06
C GLN A 182 19.02 -44.64 -2.91
N TYR A 183 20.27 -45.01 -3.19
CA TYR A 183 21.35 -44.24 -3.83
C TYR A 183 22.32 -43.49 -2.90
N GLN A 184 22.90 -44.20 -1.93
CA GLN A 184 24.30 -44.02 -1.57
C GLN A 184 24.94 -45.40 -1.39
N HIS A 185 25.56 -45.92 -2.45
CA HIS A 185 26.74 -46.80 -2.42
C HIS A 185 27.10 -47.21 -3.85
N GLN A 186 27.91 -46.41 -4.55
CA GLN A 186 28.89 -46.96 -5.48
C GLN A 186 30.02 -45.95 -5.74
N GLN A 187 31.22 -46.39 -5.35
CA GLN A 187 32.52 -46.13 -5.99
C GLN A 187 33.22 -44.78 -5.72
N GLN A 188 33.90 -44.74 -4.57
CA GLN A 188 35.31 -44.34 -4.54
C GLN A 188 36.17 -45.51 -5.03
N GLN A 189 37.01 -45.32 -6.05
CA GLN A 189 38.36 -45.88 -6.15
C GLN A 189 39.14 -45.26 -7.32
N GLN A 190 40.44 -45.06 -7.08
CA GLN A 190 41.50 -44.51 -7.96
C GLN A 190 41.54 -42.97 -8.02
N GLN A 191 42.64 -42.27 -7.74
CA GLN A 191 44.04 -42.49 -8.14
C GLN A 191 45.03 -41.84 -7.14
N TYR A 192 46.25 -42.38 -7.05
CA TYR A 192 47.41 -41.83 -6.32
C TYR A 192 48.58 -41.53 -7.29
N TYR A 193 49.52 -40.68 -6.83
CA TYR A 193 50.84 -40.26 -7.36
C TYR A 193 50.86 -39.04 -8.32
N THR A 194 51.72 -38.01 -8.22
CA THR A 194 53.05 -37.81 -7.58
C THR A 194 53.35 -36.30 -7.40
N GLN A 195 54.20 -35.89 -6.44
CA GLN A 195 54.76 -34.52 -6.31
C GLN A 195 55.90 -34.21 -7.33
N PRO A 196 56.38 -32.95 -7.47
CA PRO A 196 57.52 -32.48 -6.64
C PRO A 196 57.59 -30.97 -6.26
N GLN A 197 58.14 -30.71 -5.05
CA GLN A 197 59.12 -29.69 -4.60
C GLN A 197 59.15 -28.20 -5.09
N ASN A 198 59.11 -27.29 -4.09
CA ASN A 198 59.86 -26.02 -3.86
C ASN A 198 60.23 -25.07 -5.02
N ASN A 199 59.82 -23.78 -4.94
CA ASN A 199 60.72 -22.63 -4.74
C ASN A 199 59.98 -21.30 -4.43
N TYR A 200 60.63 -20.42 -3.68
CA TYR A 200 60.25 -19.04 -3.33
C TYR A 200 60.67 -18.06 -4.45
N ASN A 201 59.83 -17.09 -4.86
CA ASN A 201 60.10 -15.62 -4.98
C ASN A 201 58.98 -14.86 -5.77
N PRO A 202 58.70 -13.57 -5.49
CA PRO A 202 57.59 -12.78 -6.03
C PRO A 202 57.98 -11.93 -7.27
N TYR A 203 56.96 -11.33 -7.90
CA TYR A 203 56.97 -10.49 -9.11
C TYR A 203 56.95 -11.22 -10.45
N SER A 204 55.74 -11.42 -10.99
CA SER A 204 55.41 -11.13 -12.40
C SER A 204 53.91 -11.39 -12.65
N GLN A 205 53.38 -10.73 -13.69
CA GLN A 205 52.05 -10.88 -14.29
C GLN A 205 50.97 -9.86 -13.89
N GLN A 206 51.25 -8.60 -14.25
CA GLN A 206 50.29 -7.85 -15.06
C GLN A 206 50.07 -8.60 -16.39
N GLN A 207 48.84 -8.58 -16.90
CA GLN A 207 48.34 -9.25 -18.11
C GLN A 207 47.66 -10.62 -17.91
N SER A 208 46.52 -10.64 -17.22
CA SER A 208 45.40 -11.51 -17.59
C SER A 208 44.08 -11.02 -16.96
N TYR A 209 43.65 -9.82 -17.34
CA TYR A 209 42.31 -9.30 -17.04
C TYR A 209 41.78 -8.61 -18.28
N ASN A 210 41.50 -9.38 -19.34
CA ASN A 210 40.75 -8.81 -20.46
C ASN A 210 39.94 -9.80 -21.31
N ASN A 211 39.63 -11.01 -20.82
CA ASN A 211 38.94 -12.00 -21.66
C ASN A 211 37.68 -12.67 -21.08
N ASN A 212 37.15 -12.21 -19.94
CA ASN A 212 35.87 -12.71 -19.42
C ASN A 212 34.70 -11.72 -19.44
N ASN A 213 34.93 -10.46 -19.83
CA ASN A 213 33.83 -9.49 -19.96
C ASN A 213 33.14 -9.52 -21.33
N ASN A 214 33.74 -10.11 -22.38
CA ASN A 214 33.14 -10.11 -23.72
C ASN A 214 32.04 -11.16 -23.94
N GLN A 215 31.95 -12.20 -23.10
CA GLN A 215 30.91 -13.24 -23.22
C GLN A 215 29.58 -12.79 -22.59
N TYR A 216 29.60 -11.97 -21.53
CA TYR A 216 28.39 -11.46 -20.89
C TYR A 216 27.67 -10.40 -21.74
N TYR A 217 28.40 -9.52 -22.44
CA TYR A 217 27.79 -8.51 -23.30
C TYR A 217 27.20 -9.08 -24.60
N GLN A 218 27.74 -10.20 -25.10
CA GLN A 218 27.19 -10.86 -26.28
C GLN A 218 25.90 -11.65 -25.96
N GLN A 219 25.80 -12.22 -24.75
CA GLN A 219 24.59 -12.91 -24.28
C GLN A 219 23.46 -11.94 -23.93
N GLN A 220 23.78 -10.73 -23.43
CA GLN A 220 22.77 -9.68 -23.18
C GLN A 220 22.21 -9.06 -24.47
N GLN A 221 23.01 -8.97 -25.54
CA GLN A 221 22.53 -8.49 -26.85
C GLN A 221 21.62 -9.50 -27.57
N GLN A 222 21.83 -10.82 -27.38
CA GLN A 222 20.92 -11.83 -27.91
C GLN A 222 19.58 -11.90 -27.15
N GLN A 223 19.56 -11.65 -25.84
CA GLN A 223 18.28 -11.54 -25.10
C GLN A 223 17.49 -10.27 -25.45
N GLN A 224 18.15 -9.16 -25.80
CA GLN A 224 17.44 -7.93 -26.21
C GLN A 224 16.90 -7.96 -27.65
N GLN A 225 17.43 -8.78 -28.54
CA GLN A 225 16.83 -8.99 -29.88
C GLN A 225 15.57 -9.86 -29.84
N GLN A 226 15.37 -10.65 -28.77
CA GLN A 226 14.15 -11.46 -28.62
C GLN A 226 12.93 -10.66 -28.12
N TYR A 227 13.10 -9.39 -27.76
CA TYR A 227 12.01 -8.48 -27.34
C TYR A 227 11.64 -7.41 -28.39
N GLN A 228 12.11 -7.55 -29.63
CA GLN A 228 11.60 -6.79 -30.76
C GLN A 228 10.85 -7.73 -31.72
N GLN A 229 9.69 -8.21 -31.29
CA GLN A 229 8.65 -8.65 -32.22
C GLN A 229 7.36 -7.88 -31.92
N PRO A 230 6.64 -7.41 -32.96
CA PRO A 230 5.33 -6.78 -32.75
C PRO A 230 4.39 -7.78 -32.08
N LEU A 231 3.63 -7.32 -31.08
CA LEU A 231 2.55 -8.10 -30.47
C LEU A 231 1.59 -8.61 -31.56
N PRO A 232 1.19 -9.89 -31.55
CA PRO A 232 0.18 -10.38 -32.48
C PRO A 232 -1.17 -9.71 -32.20
N PRO A 233 -1.98 -9.43 -33.24
CA PRO A 233 -3.30 -8.84 -33.07
C PRO A 233 -4.24 -9.80 -32.30
N PRO A 234 -5.25 -9.28 -31.59
CA PRO A 234 -6.20 -10.12 -30.86
C PRO A 234 -6.93 -11.08 -31.81
N PRO A 235 -7.33 -12.28 -31.34
CA PRO A 235 -7.99 -13.27 -32.19
C PRO A 235 -9.27 -12.69 -32.78
N SER A 236 -9.31 -12.64 -34.12
CA SER A 236 -10.47 -12.31 -34.92
C SER A 236 -11.55 -13.37 -34.73
N TYR A 237 -12.66 -13.01 -34.09
CA TYR A 237 -13.90 -13.75 -34.22
C TYR A 237 -14.34 -13.73 -35.69
N PRO A 238 -14.83 -14.85 -36.27
CA PRO A 238 -15.24 -14.89 -37.66
C PRO A 238 -16.34 -13.86 -37.93
N GLY A 239 -16.03 -12.88 -38.78
CA GLY A 239 -17.03 -11.97 -39.34
C GLY A 239 -17.99 -12.76 -40.22
N THR A 240 -19.28 -12.73 -39.88
CA THR A 240 -20.32 -13.07 -40.84
C THR A 240 -20.58 -11.84 -41.70
N THR A 241 -20.26 -12.03 -42.97
CA THR A 241 -20.50 -11.15 -44.11
C THR A 241 -21.96 -10.70 -44.18
N SER A 242 -22.18 -9.43 -44.53
CA SER A 242 -23.45 -8.96 -45.10
C SER A 242 -23.84 -9.82 -46.31
N PRO A 243 -25.14 -10.08 -46.52
CA PRO A 243 -25.65 -10.30 -47.86
C PRO A 243 -26.67 -9.22 -48.24
N THR A 244 -26.37 -8.52 -49.33
CA THR A 244 -27.35 -7.80 -50.14
C THR A 244 -28.14 -8.79 -51.00
N ASN A 245 -29.47 -8.66 -50.92
CA ASN A 245 -30.54 -9.11 -51.83
C ASN A 245 -30.25 -10.15 -52.93
N LYS A 246 -31.00 -11.27 -52.89
CA LYS A 246 -31.90 -11.72 -53.98
C LYS A 246 -32.79 -12.90 -53.53
N THR A 247 -34.09 -12.60 -53.47
CA THR A 247 -35.29 -13.40 -53.78
C THR A 247 -35.18 -14.93 -53.84
N PHE A 248 -35.99 -15.65 -53.05
CA PHE A 248 -36.91 -16.70 -53.52
C PHE A 248 -38.03 -16.97 -52.48
N ASN A 249 -39.28 -16.74 -52.95
CA ASN A 249 -40.57 -17.33 -52.52
C ASN A 249 -40.45 -18.86 -52.28
N THR A 250 -41.28 -19.62 -51.56
CA THR A 250 -42.63 -19.51 -50.95
C THR A 250 -42.89 -20.86 -50.25
N GLY A 251 -43.74 -20.91 -49.22
CA GLY A 251 -44.33 -22.19 -48.79
C GLY A 251 -45.09 -22.21 -47.45
N ILE A 252 -46.24 -21.50 -47.38
CA ILE A 252 -47.55 -21.93 -46.83
C ILE A 252 -47.52 -22.61 -45.42
N TYR A 253 -48.14 -22.07 -44.38
CA TYR A 253 -49.61 -22.07 -44.17
C TYR A 253 -50.17 -20.79 -43.54
N THR A 254 -51.22 -20.28 -44.18
CA THR A 254 -52.16 -19.25 -43.72
C THR A 254 -53.22 -19.82 -42.77
N PRO A 255 -53.84 -18.96 -41.94
CA PRO A 255 -55.30 -18.96 -41.80
C PRO A 255 -55.90 -17.67 -42.37
N LYS A 256 -56.99 -17.81 -43.13
CA LYS A 256 -57.79 -16.71 -43.68
C LYS A 256 -58.85 -16.22 -42.68
N THR A 257 -58.75 -14.93 -42.36
CA THR A 257 -59.79 -13.88 -42.29
C THR A 257 -61.11 -14.12 -41.56
N LEU A 258 -61.42 -13.26 -40.59
CA LEU A 258 -62.71 -12.55 -40.54
C LEU A 258 -62.62 -11.27 -39.67
N GLY A 259 -63.26 -10.20 -40.14
CA GLY A 259 -63.92 -9.22 -39.26
C GLY A 259 -63.12 -7.98 -38.85
N SER A 260 -63.44 -6.88 -39.52
CA SER A 260 -63.33 -5.52 -39.00
C SER A 260 -63.89 -5.38 -37.59
N ASN A 261 -63.08 -4.90 -36.64
CA ASN A 261 -63.56 -4.00 -35.60
C ASN A 261 -62.42 -3.12 -35.08
N GLN A 262 -62.65 -1.82 -35.15
CA GLN A 262 -61.88 -0.81 -34.45
C GLN A 262 -62.02 -1.08 -32.94
N GLN A 263 -60.93 -1.46 -32.28
CA GLN A 263 -60.82 -1.34 -30.83
C GLN A 263 -59.37 -1.05 -30.48
N GLN A 264 -59.21 0.08 -29.80
CA GLN A 264 -57.99 0.56 -29.16
C GLN A 264 -57.34 -0.58 -28.36
N GLN A 265 -56.09 -0.92 -28.68
CA GLN A 265 -55.24 -1.67 -27.77
C GLN A 265 -53.91 -0.95 -27.59
N GLU A 266 -53.59 -0.78 -26.32
CA GLU A 266 -52.56 0.05 -25.73
C GLU A 266 -51.15 -0.32 -26.21
N GLY A 267 -50.28 0.68 -26.24
CA GLY A 267 -48.94 0.60 -26.79
C GLY A 267 -48.06 -0.43 -26.09
N PHE A 268 -47.70 -1.50 -26.80
CA PHE A 268 -46.45 -2.21 -26.53
C PHE A 268 -45.30 -1.27 -26.89
N THR A 269 -44.72 -0.65 -25.87
CA THR A 269 -43.52 0.18 -26.04
C THR A 269 -42.42 -0.66 -26.69
N SER A 270 -41.90 -0.24 -27.84
CA SER A 270 -40.81 -0.91 -28.58
C SER A 270 -39.47 -1.01 -27.82
N ASN A 271 -39.48 -0.72 -26.52
CA ASN A 271 -38.35 -0.72 -25.61
C ASN A 271 -38.40 -1.87 -24.58
N ALA A 272 -39.45 -2.69 -24.54
CA ALA A 272 -39.54 -3.81 -23.59
C ALA A 272 -38.96 -5.11 -24.18
N GLY A 273 -37.96 -5.70 -23.52
CA GLY A 273 -37.35 -6.99 -23.86
C GLY A 273 -35.83 -6.95 -24.11
N ILE A 274 -35.22 -8.11 -24.38
CA ILE A 274 -33.77 -8.27 -24.63
C ILE A 274 -33.28 -7.37 -25.78
N GLY A 275 -34.11 -7.16 -26.81
CA GLY A 275 -33.81 -6.23 -27.91
C GLY A 275 -33.76 -4.75 -27.49
N GLY A 276 -34.57 -4.34 -26.51
CA GLY A 276 -34.52 -2.99 -25.94
C GLY A 276 -33.24 -2.77 -25.12
N ILE A 277 -32.85 -3.77 -24.32
CA ILE A 277 -31.60 -3.75 -23.54
C ILE A 277 -30.39 -3.70 -24.47
N LEU A 278 -30.36 -4.51 -25.53
CA LEU A 278 -29.26 -4.52 -26.51
C LEU A 278 -29.13 -3.17 -27.23
N LYS A 279 -30.26 -2.56 -27.61
CA LYS A 279 -30.29 -1.23 -28.22
C LYS A 279 -29.81 -0.14 -27.27
N GLN A 280 -30.20 -0.21 -25.99
CA GLN A 280 -29.72 0.71 -24.97
C GLN A 280 -28.23 0.53 -24.68
N MET A 281 -27.74 -0.70 -24.65
CA MET A 281 -26.33 -1.02 -24.46
C MET A 281 -25.48 -0.50 -25.62
N ASN A 282 -25.90 -0.78 -26.86
CA ASN A 282 -25.24 -0.25 -28.06
C ASN A 282 -25.26 1.28 -28.12
N LYS A 283 -26.36 1.91 -27.72
CA LYS A 283 -26.44 3.37 -27.66
C LYS A 283 -25.47 3.94 -26.63
N LYS A 284 -25.36 3.32 -25.46
CA LYS A 284 -24.41 3.73 -24.41
C LYS A 284 -22.96 3.54 -24.87
N THR A 285 -22.63 2.44 -25.54
CA THR A 285 -21.30 2.23 -26.14
C THR A 285 -21.00 3.29 -27.19
N GLN A 286 -21.94 3.63 -28.07
CA GLN A 286 -21.74 4.70 -29.05
C GLN A 286 -21.56 6.08 -28.40
N GLU A 287 -22.28 6.37 -27.32
CA GLU A 287 -22.10 7.61 -26.56
C GLU A 287 -20.73 7.65 -25.87
N THR A 288 -20.25 6.52 -25.30
CA THR A 288 -18.90 6.45 -24.74
C THR A 288 -17.81 6.56 -25.80
N ASP A 289 -17.99 5.97 -26.97
CA ASP A 289 -17.03 6.04 -28.08
C ASP A 289 -16.93 7.46 -28.63
N LYS A 290 -18.06 8.18 -28.72
CA LYS A 290 -18.05 9.60 -29.09
C LYS A 290 -17.30 10.45 -28.08
N LEU A 291 -17.60 10.28 -26.79
CA LEU A 291 -16.92 11.00 -25.71
C LEU A 291 -15.41 10.72 -25.72
N LEU A 292 -15.02 9.47 -25.97
CA LEU A 292 -13.63 9.06 -26.03
C LEU A 292 -12.92 9.67 -27.25
N ASN A 293 -13.56 9.71 -28.42
CA ASN A 293 -13.00 10.35 -29.60
C ASN A 293 -12.87 11.87 -29.44
N GLU A 294 -13.84 12.52 -28.82
CA GLU A 294 -13.78 13.93 -28.47
C GLU A 294 -12.60 14.20 -27.51
N ALA A 295 -12.48 13.42 -26.44
CA ALA A 295 -11.38 13.53 -25.49
C ALA A 295 -9.99 13.30 -26.13
N PHE A 296 -9.85 12.35 -27.07
CA PHE A 296 -8.59 12.14 -27.78
C PHE A 296 -8.27 13.25 -28.78
N THR A 297 -9.28 13.84 -29.40
CA THR A 297 -9.11 14.99 -30.30
C THR A 297 -8.63 16.20 -29.50
N ASP A 298 -9.25 16.45 -28.34
CA ASP A 298 -8.86 17.53 -27.42
C ASP A 298 -7.46 17.30 -26.85
N LEU A 299 -7.13 16.07 -26.47
CA LEU A 299 -5.78 15.72 -26.01
C LEU A 299 -4.75 15.93 -27.13
N SER A 300 -5.07 15.58 -28.37
CA SER A 300 -4.17 15.79 -29.51
C SER A 300 -3.95 17.27 -29.77
N ALA A 301 -5.00 18.08 -29.74
CA ALA A 301 -4.90 19.53 -29.84
C ALA A 301 -4.06 20.14 -28.70
N LEU A 302 -4.21 19.63 -27.47
CA LEU A 302 -3.38 20.02 -26.34
C LEU A 302 -1.91 19.63 -26.54
N MET A 303 -1.63 18.43 -27.05
CA MET A 303 -0.28 17.96 -27.34
C MET A 303 0.41 18.80 -28.42
N ASP A 304 -0.33 19.22 -29.46
CA ASP A 304 0.19 20.12 -30.49
C ASP A 304 0.57 21.49 -29.91
N LYS A 305 -0.28 22.06 -29.04
CA LYS A 305 0.04 23.31 -28.34
C LYS A 305 1.23 23.16 -27.39
N ALA A 306 1.32 22.04 -26.67
CA ALA A 306 2.45 21.75 -25.82
C ALA A 306 3.74 21.60 -26.62
N LYS A 307 3.69 20.97 -27.81
CA LYS A 307 4.84 20.83 -28.72
C LYS A 307 5.33 22.19 -29.23
N ASP A 308 4.41 23.09 -29.59
CA ASP A 308 4.75 24.45 -29.97
C ASP A 308 5.45 25.18 -28.82
N MET A 309 4.89 25.07 -27.61
CA MET A 309 5.49 25.65 -26.39
C MET A 309 6.88 25.10 -26.11
N VAL A 310 7.08 23.78 -26.20
CA VAL A 310 8.39 23.13 -26.02
C VAL A 310 9.40 23.63 -27.07
N THR A 311 8.98 23.75 -28.32
CA THR A 311 9.83 24.21 -29.42
C THR A 311 10.24 25.68 -29.22
N LEU A 312 9.32 26.53 -28.78
CA LEU A 312 9.60 27.93 -28.44
C LEU A 312 10.56 28.03 -27.25
N SER A 313 10.32 27.25 -26.20
CA SER A 313 11.18 27.16 -25.02
C SER A 313 12.61 26.72 -25.37
N GLN A 314 12.78 25.76 -26.27
CA GLN A 314 14.08 25.33 -26.78
C GLN A 314 14.78 26.42 -27.60
N LYS A 315 14.05 27.18 -28.43
CA LYS A 315 14.60 28.31 -29.19
C LYS A 315 15.01 29.47 -28.30
N LEU A 316 14.19 29.82 -27.30
CA LEU A 316 14.51 30.83 -26.30
C LEU A 316 15.76 30.45 -25.52
N LYS A 317 15.87 29.18 -25.11
CA LYS A 317 17.08 28.65 -24.48
C LYS A 317 18.34 28.86 -25.33
N LEU A 318 18.33 28.46 -26.60
CA LEU A 318 19.50 28.64 -27.49
C LEU A 318 19.87 30.13 -27.67
N THR A 319 18.89 31.01 -27.57
CA THR A 319 19.11 32.47 -27.66
C THR A 319 19.72 33.01 -26.37
N LEU A 320 19.30 32.49 -25.20
CA LEU A 320 19.87 32.82 -23.90
C LEU A 320 21.31 32.30 -23.77
N GLU A 321 21.57 31.04 -24.17
CA GLU A 321 22.91 30.44 -24.13
C GLU A 321 23.91 31.18 -25.04
N LYS A 322 23.46 31.76 -26.15
CA LYS A 322 24.30 32.59 -27.02
C LYS A 322 24.64 33.96 -26.42
N LYS A 323 23.77 34.51 -25.58
CA LYS A 323 24.02 35.80 -24.89
C LYS A 323 25.03 35.68 -23.74
N ASP A 324 25.12 34.52 -23.10
CA ASP A 324 26.07 34.26 -22.00
C ASP A 324 27.55 34.30 -22.44
N GLN A 325 27.86 34.10 -23.73
CA GLN A 325 29.25 34.17 -24.21
C GLN A 325 29.78 35.60 -24.37
N GLU A 326 28.94 36.64 -24.32
CA GLU A 326 29.36 38.02 -24.63
C GLU A 326 29.38 39.01 -23.45
N LYS A 327 28.81 38.71 -22.27
CA LYS A 327 29.05 39.49 -21.02
C LYS A 327 28.40 38.88 -19.79
N SER A 328 29.16 38.87 -18.69
CA SER A 328 28.79 38.44 -17.34
C SER A 328 27.71 39.31 -16.70
N SER A 329 26.47 38.84 -16.67
CA SER A 329 25.42 39.30 -15.75
C SER A 329 24.21 38.37 -15.89
N SER A 330 24.19 37.27 -15.14
CA SER A 330 23.03 36.38 -15.03
C SER A 330 21.87 37.13 -14.36
N THR A 331 20.90 37.58 -15.15
CA THR A 331 19.74 38.36 -14.69
C THR A 331 18.61 37.46 -14.20
N SER A 332 17.93 37.85 -13.12
CA SER A 332 16.77 37.20 -12.47
C SER A 332 15.79 36.49 -13.42
N GLU A 333 15.53 37.09 -14.59
CA GLU A 333 14.63 36.58 -15.63
C GLU A 333 15.03 35.19 -16.14
N GLU A 334 16.33 34.88 -16.16
CA GLU A 334 16.83 33.58 -16.58
C GLU A 334 16.57 32.49 -15.53
N GLU A 335 16.58 32.85 -14.24
CA GLU A 335 16.23 31.94 -13.14
C GLU A 335 14.72 31.67 -13.11
N GLU A 336 13.89 32.70 -13.33
CA GLU A 336 12.44 32.56 -13.45
C GLU A 336 12.06 31.67 -14.65
N PHE A 337 12.71 31.88 -15.80
CA PHE A 337 12.51 31.03 -16.98
C PHE A 337 12.91 29.57 -16.72
N ARG A 338 14.02 29.34 -16.00
CA ARG A 338 14.45 27.97 -15.62
C ARG A 338 13.46 27.29 -14.67
N THR A 339 12.86 28.05 -13.76
CA THR A 339 11.84 27.57 -12.82
C THR A 339 10.56 27.20 -13.57
N PHE A 340 10.13 28.06 -14.50
CA PHE A 340 9.00 27.79 -15.40
C PHE A 340 9.18 26.50 -16.22
N LEU A 341 10.38 26.26 -16.78
CA LEU A 341 10.65 25.02 -17.52
C LEU A 341 10.56 23.76 -16.64
N LEU A 342 10.96 23.87 -15.37
CA LEU A 342 10.88 22.77 -14.40
C LEU A 342 9.41 22.48 -14.03
N GLU A 343 8.61 23.52 -13.76
CA GLU A 343 7.17 23.40 -13.49
C GLU A 343 6.40 22.78 -14.67
N MET A 344 6.80 23.10 -15.90
CA MET A 344 6.23 22.50 -17.12
C MET A 344 6.74 21.07 -17.40
N GLY A 345 7.66 20.53 -16.60
CA GLY A 345 8.23 19.19 -16.78
C GLY A 345 9.17 19.05 -17.99
N ILE A 346 9.65 20.16 -18.55
CA ILE A 346 10.54 20.17 -19.71
C ILE A 346 11.98 19.96 -19.22
N GLU A 347 12.46 18.72 -19.33
CA GLU A 347 13.82 18.37 -18.89
C GLU A 347 14.89 18.92 -19.85
N SER A 348 15.81 19.74 -19.33
CA SER A 348 16.97 20.28 -20.07
C SER A 348 18.27 20.00 -19.29
N PRO A 349 19.42 19.81 -19.96
CA PRO A 349 20.72 19.62 -19.30
C PRO A 349 21.13 20.77 -18.34
N VAL A 350 20.58 21.98 -18.56
CA VAL A 350 20.90 23.19 -17.78
C VAL A 350 19.92 23.40 -16.62
N THR A 351 18.63 23.09 -16.80
CA THR A 351 17.67 23.05 -15.68
C THR A 351 18.05 21.96 -14.67
N LYS A 352 18.67 20.86 -15.15
CA LYS A 352 19.29 19.82 -14.32
C LYS A 352 20.41 20.32 -13.39
N LYS A 353 21.15 21.37 -13.76
CA LYS A 353 22.36 21.77 -13.03
C LYS A 353 22.15 22.92 -12.03
N THR A 354 21.33 23.92 -12.37
CA THR A 354 21.24 25.15 -11.55
C THR A 354 19.89 25.33 -10.84
N ALA A 355 18.77 25.03 -11.51
CA ALA A 355 17.43 25.14 -10.90
C ALA A 355 17.08 23.90 -10.08
N LYS A 356 17.35 22.69 -10.61
CA LYS A 356 17.24 21.44 -9.83
C LYS A 356 18.15 21.46 -8.60
N SER A 357 19.35 22.04 -8.67
CA SER A 357 20.24 22.09 -7.49
C SER A 357 19.65 22.94 -6.35
N LYS A 358 19.08 24.13 -6.64
CA LYS A 358 18.40 24.94 -5.62
C LYS A 358 17.16 24.23 -5.05
N TYR A 359 16.34 23.61 -5.89
CA TYR A 359 15.22 22.79 -5.45
C TYR A 359 15.66 21.66 -4.49
N HIS A 360 16.67 20.87 -4.87
CA HIS A 360 17.17 19.79 -4.01
C HIS A 360 17.83 20.31 -2.72
N GLN A 361 18.44 21.51 -2.74
CA GLN A 361 18.99 22.13 -1.54
C GLN A 361 17.90 22.52 -0.54
N GLU A 362 16.83 23.16 -1.01
CA GLU A 362 15.69 23.50 -0.14
C GLU A 362 14.97 22.24 0.35
N LEU A 363 14.80 21.25 -0.53
CA LEU A 363 14.26 19.96 -0.15
C LEU A 363 15.14 19.24 0.90
N ALA A 364 16.46 19.31 0.78
CA ALA A 364 17.38 18.72 1.75
C ALA A 364 17.22 19.37 3.14
N LYS A 365 17.11 20.70 3.20
CA LYS A 365 16.85 21.43 4.45
C LYS A 365 15.48 21.08 5.03
N GLU A 366 14.43 21.06 4.21
CA GLU A 366 13.07 20.68 4.61
C GLU A 366 13.06 19.27 5.20
N LEU A 367 13.65 18.31 4.48
CA LEU A 367 13.72 16.92 4.89
C LEU A 367 14.50 16.76 6.20
N SER A 368 15.64 17.43 6.34
CA SER A 368 16.42 17.45 7.59
C SER A 368 15.61 18.00 8.76
N ASN A 369 14.99 19.17 8.60
CA ASN A 369 14.14 19.77 9.64
C ASN A 369 12.98 18.85 10.01
N TRP A 370 12.37 18.19 9.02
CA TRP A 370 11.29 17.24 9.26
C TRP A 370 11.77 16.02 10.04
N ILE A 371 12.91 15.40 9.66
CA ILE A 371 13.51 14.26 10.38
C ILE A 371 13.76 14.61 11.85
N ILE A 372 14.30 15.80 12.12
CA ILE A 372 14.54 16.31 13.48
C ILE A 372 13.21 16.52 14.21
N SER A 373 12.25 17.23 13.61
CA SER A 373 10.98 17.58 14.24
C SER A 373 10.13 16.36 14.60
N LYS A 374 10.16 15.33 13.76
CA LYS A 374 9.43 14.08 13.95
C LYS A 374 10.24 13.03 14.71
N LYS A 375 11.47 13.35 15.10
CA LYS A 375 12.37 12.47 15.86
C LYS A 375 12.57 11.10 15.20
N ILE A 376 12.58 11.06 13.86
CA ILE A 376 12.58 9.81 13.08
C ILE A 376 13.84 8.95 13.37
N LEU A 377 14.96 9.61 13.64
CA LEU A 377 16.25 8.99 13.93
C LEU A 377 16.66 9.09 15.41
N THR A 378 15.77 9.56 16.28
CA THR A 378 16.13 9.75 17.70
C THR A 378 16.01 8.43 18.45
N LYS A 379 17.15 7.94 18.95
CA LYS A 379 17.22 6.85 19.93
C LYS A 379 16.55 7.35 21.22
N GLN A 380 15.34 6.90 21.56
CA GLN A 380 14.79 7.18 22.88
C GLN A 380 15.47 6.29 23.92
N GLU A 381 15.86 6.89 25.04
CA GLU A 381 16.48 6.19 26.16
C GLU A 381 15.55 5.12 26.74
N SER A 382 16.16 4.01 27.12
CA SER A 382 15.55 2.86 27.78
C SER A 382 14.88 3.26 29.10
N GLY A 383 13.60 3.64 29.02
CA GLY A 383 12.67 3.70 30.14
C GLY A 383 11.85 2.40 30.23
N VAL A 384 12.13 1.64 31.28
CA VAL A 384 11.48 0.40 31.75
C VAL A 384 9.97 0.27 31.41
N VAL A 385 9.66 -0.83 30.72
CA VAL A 385 8.45 -1.69 30.75
C VAL A 385 7.07 -1.05 30.51
N GLY A 386 6.45 -1.43 29.37
CA GLY A 386 4.98 -1.53 29.29
C GLY A 386 4.32 -1.14 27.97
N LYS A 387 5.06 -0.59 26.99
CA LYS A 387 4.51 -0.28 25.67
C LYS A 387 5.59 -0.48 24.63
N VAL A 388 5.27 -1.20 23.55
CA VAL A 388 6.13 -1.31 22.37
C VAL A 388 6.18 0.07 21.70
N THR A 389 6.99 0.98 22.24
CA THR A 389 7.50 2.13 21.52
C THR A 389 8.74 1.65 20.82
N SER A 390 8.60 1.46 19.51
CA SER A 390 9.66 1.14 18.55
C SER A 390 10.99 1.77 18.94
N MET A 391 11.98 0.95 19.26
CA MET A 391 13.34 1.43 19.45
C MET A 391 13.84 1.90 18.08
N GLN A 392 13.76 3.19 17.78
CA GLN A 392 14.23 3.70 16.50
C GLN A 392 15.76 3.65 16.50
N SER A 393 16.30 2.70 15.73
CA SER A 393 17.70 2.68 15.31
C SER A 393 18.05 4.06 14.78
N GLY A 394 19.20 4.64 15.14
CA GLY A 394 19.64 5.97 14.66
C GLY A 394 19.86 6.09 13.13
N MET A 395 19.44 5.06 12.40
CA MET A 395 19.53 4.89 10.96
C MET A 395 18.17 4.44 10.41
N ILE A 396 17.82 4.94 9.23
CA ILE A 396 16.64 4.54 8.46
C ILE A 396 17.05 4.18 7.03
N SER A 397 16.38 3.20 6.42
CA SER A 397 16.59 2.93 4.99
C SER A 397 16.02 4.07 4.14
N LEU A 398 16.68 4.38 3.01
CA LEU A 398 16.21 5.41 2.09
C LEU A 398 14.79 5.11 1.55
N PRO A 399 14.41 3.85 1.21
CA PRO A 399 13.04 3.52 0.83
C PRO A 399 12.02 3.73 1.95
N ASP A 400 12.36 3.40 3.19
CA ASP A 400 11.45 3.62 4.33
C ASP A 400 11.27 5.12 4.58
N LEU A 401 12.36 5.91 4.50
CA LEU A 401 12.29 7.36 4.59
C LEU A 401 11.39 7.95 3.50
N TYR A 402 11.55 7.51 2.25
CA TYR A 402 10.70 7.90 1.13
C TYR A 402 9.21 7.68 1.43
N CYS A 403 8.87 6.47 1.87
CA CYS A 403 7.49 6.11 2.16
C CYS A 403 6.91 6.95 3.30
N ILE A 404 7.65 7.10 4.41
CA ILE A 404 7.16 7.83 5.58
C ILE A 404 7.04 9.32 5.28
N PHE A 405 8.01 9.90 4.57
CA PHE A 405 8.00 11.32 4.22
C PHE A 405 6.83 11.66 3.29
N ASN A 406 6.65 10.90 2.20
CA ASN A 406 5.52 11.12 1.30
C ASN A 406 4.16 10.86 1.94
N ARG A 407 4.07 9.86 2.83
CA ARG A 407 2.86 9.62 3.63
C ARG A 407 2.55 10.77 4.58
N ALA A 408 3.57 11.44 5.12
CA ALA A 408 3.41 12.60 5.99
C ALA A 408 3.05 13.88 5.21
N ARG A 409 3.54 14.04 3.97
CA ARG A 409 3.19 15.17 3.08
C ARG A 409 1.73 15.11 2.61
N GLY A 410 1.26 13.93 2.21
CA GLY A 410 -0.12 13.70 1.74
C GLY A 410 -0.42 14.24 0.34
N ILE A 411 -0.04 15.49 0.05
CA ILE A 411 -0.08 16.13 -1.27
C ILE A 411 1.33 16.56 -1.68
N GLU A 412 1.54 16.87 -2.96
CA GLU A 412 2.85 17.27 -3.51
C GLU A 412 3.95 16.25 -3.17
N LEU A 413 3.70 15.01 -3.62
CA LEU A 413 4.61 13.89 -3.42
C LEU A 413 5.92 14.13 -4.15
N ILE A 414 6.99 13.64 -3.54
CA ILE A 414 8.34 13.73 -4.08
C ILE A 414 8.67 12.43 -4.80
N SER A 415 9.40 12.52 -5.91
CA SER A 415 9.89 11.34 -6.62
C SER A 415 11.05 10.67 -5.88
N PRO A 416 11.29 9.35 -6.07
CA PRO A 416 12.44 8.68 -5.46
C PRO A 416 13.79 9.31 -5.83
N ASP A 417 13.92 9.82 -7.07
CA ASP A 417 15.16 10.44 -7.56
C ASP A 417 15.41 11.79 -6.87
N ASP A 418 14.36 12.60 -6.68
CA ASP A 418 14.48 13.90 -6.02
C ASP A 418 14.84 13.75 -4.54
N LEU A 419 14.25 12.78 -3.84
CA LEU A 419 14.61 12.46 -2.45
C LEU A 419 16.08 12.03 -2.36
N TYR A 420 16.52 11.13 -3.23
CA TYR A 420 17.90 10.65 -3.25
C TYR A 420 18.89 11.81 -3.47
N ARG A 421 18.63 12.68 -4.46
CA ARG A 421 19.46 13.87 -4.72
C ARG A 421 19.50 14.82 -3.54
N ALA A 422 18.38 15.05 -2.87
CA ALA A 422 18.34 15.88 -1.66
C ALA A 422 19.18 15.28 -0.53
N CYS A 423 19.07 13.96 -0.29
CA CYS A 423 19.85 13.27 0.75
C CYS A 423 21.36 13.29 0.51
N ILE A 424 21.83 13.26 -0.75
CA ILE A 424 23.26 13.42 -1.08
C ILE A 424 23.79 14.80 -0.63
N LEU A 425 22.95 15.82 -0.66
CA LEU A 425 23.35 17.18 -0.32
C LEU A 425 23.50 17.42 1.20
N PHE A 426 23.09 16.47 2.05
CA PHE A 426 23.14 16.65 3.51
C PHE A 426 24.54 17.02 4.01
N GLU A 427 25.58 16.32 3.56
CA GLU A 427 26.97 16.63 3.97
C GLU A 427 27.44 17.97 3.40
N SER A 428 27.11 18.26 2.14
CA SER A 428 27.52 19.51 1.47
C SER A 428 26.89 20.76 2.08
N LEU A 429 25.72 20.61 2.71
CA LEU A 429 24.97 21.69 3.37
C LEU A 429 25.20 21.72 4.89
N ASP A 430 26.13 20.90 5.40
CA ASP A 430 26.43 20.72 6.82
C ASP A 430 25.18 20.44 7.69
N LEU A 431 24.27 19.61 7.17
CA LEU A 431 23.11 19.13 7.89
C LEU A 431 23.50 17.98 8.83
N PRO A 432 22.75 17.71 9.92
CA PRO A 432 23.12 16.73 10.95
C PRO A 432 23.01 15.25 10.51
N PHE A 433 22.75 15.00 9.23
CA PHE A 433 22.54 13.67 8.67
C PHE A 433 23.51 13.41 7.54
N ARG A 434 23.72 12.13 7.23
CA ARG A 434 24.43 11.71 6.03
C ARG A 434 23.77 10.52 5.38
N ILE A 435 23.91 10.44 4.07
CA ILE A 435 23.58 9.25 3.30
C ILE A 435 24.77 8.30 3.30
N ARG A 436 24.50 7.01 3.52
CA ARG A 436 25.53 5.96 3.47
C ARG A 436 25.02 4.76 2.69
N LYS A 437 25.95 4.05 2.06
CA LYS A 437 25.71 2.79 1.36
C LYS A 437 26.43 1.65 2.08
N PHE A 438 25.71 0.57 2.41
CA PHE A 438 26.31 -0.68 2.87
C PHE A 438 26.86 -1.50 1.70
N ASP A 439 27.69 -2.50 1.99
CA ASP A 439 28.27 -3.39 0.97
C ASP A 439 27.22 -4.19 0.19
N SER A 440 26.09 -4.48 0.83
CA SER A 440 24.89 -5.05 0.21
C SER A 440 24.27 -4.17 -0.88
N GLY A 441 24.62 -2.88 -0.89
CA GLY A 441 24.02 -1.86 -1.74
C GLY A 441 22.86 -1.10 -1.10
N VAL A 442 22.45 -1.46 0.12
CA VAL A 442 21.39 -0.75 0.85
C VAL A 442 21.82 0.68 1.17
N LEU A 443 20.98 1.63 0.80
CA LEU A 443 21.15 3.05 1.11
C LEU A 443 20.40 3.39 2.40
N ILE A 444 21.09 4.07 3.31
CA ILE A 444 20.54 4.53 4.59
C ILE A 444 20.81 6.00 4.82
N ILE A 445 19.97 6.62 5.64
CA ILE A 445 20.22 7.91 6.27
C ILE A 445 20.51 7.67 7.74
N GLN A 446 21.58 8.28 8.25
CA GLN A 446 21.99 8.18 9.66
C GLN A 446 22.47 9.54 10.16
N SER A 447 22.52 9.70 11.49
CA SER A 447 23.15 10.89 12.10
C SER A 447 24.65 10.96 11.75
N LYS A 448 25.17 12.19 11.64
CA LYS A 448 26.61 12.46 11.46
C LYS A 448 27.44 11.93 12.64
N ASP A 449 26.86 11.92 13.84
CA ASP A 449 27.53 11.50 15.07
C ASP A 449 27.56 9.98 15.25
N GLU A 450 26.75 9.24 14.50
CA GLU A 450 26.66 7.79 14.65
C GLU A 450 27.78 7.09 13.87
N ASN A 451 28.46 6.14 14.52
CA ASN A 451 29.54 5.35 13.94
C ASN A 451 29.26 3.85 14.08
N ASP A 452 29.85 3.03 13.21
CA ASP A 452 29.70 1.57 13.24
C ASP A 452 30.17 0.97 14.57
N GLU A 453 31.18 1.55 15.19
CA GLU A 453 31.66 1.10 16.50
C GLU A 453 30.63 1.32 17.61
N LEU A 454 29.93 2.46 17.60
CA LEU A 454 28.84 2.73 18.55
C LEU A 454 27.65 1.78 18.32
N VAL A 455 27.34 1.49 17.05
CA VAL A 455 26.30 0.52 16.70
C VAL A 455 26.67 -0.89 17.15
N ALA A 456 27.94 -1.27 17.00
CA ALA A 456 28.42 -2.58 17.44
C ALA A 456 28.37 -2.72 18.97
N ILE A 457 28.70 -1.67 19.72
CA ILE A 457 28.56 -1.63 21.18
C ILE A 457 27.08 -1.78 21.59
N GLU A 458 26.17 -1.07 20.95
CA GLU A 458 24.72 -1.20 21.21
C GLU A 458 24.22 -2.63 20.96
N ILE A 459 24.66 -3.25 19.87
CA ILE A 459 24.30 -4.64 19.55
C ILE A 459 24.91 -5.62 20.57
N LEU A 460 26.13 -5.38 21.02
CA LEU A 460 26.76 -6.19 22.07
C LEU A 460 25.99 -6.10 23.39
N GLU A 461 25.50 -4.93 23.78
CA GLU A 461 24.63 -4.79 24.96
C GLU A 461 23.35 -5.61 24.82
N ILE A 462 22.74 -5.62 23.63
CA ILE A 462 21.57 -6.46 23.35
C ILE A 462 21.92 -7.95 23.50
N ILE A 463 23.06 -8.38 22.93
CA ILE A 463 23.51 -9.77 23.01
C ILE A 463 23.82 -10.19 24.44
N ASN A 464 24.44 -9.30 25.23
CA ASN A 464 24.74 -9.57 26.64
C ASN A 464 23.47 -9.70 27.49
N ASN A 465 22.40 -8.99 27.13
CA ASN A 465 21.13 -9.00 27.87
C ASN A 465 20.19 -10.14 27.46
N GLN A 466 20.11 -10.47 26.16
CA GLN A 466 19.12 -11.40 25.61
C GLN A 466 19.74 -12.70 25.06
N GLY A 467 21.07 -12.80 25.02
CA GLY A 467 21.79 -13.89 24.39
C GLY A 467 22.08 -13.63 22.90
N PRO A 468 22.64 -14.63 22.19
CA PRO A 468 22.95 -14.54 20.77
C PRO A 468 21.71 -14.20 19.94
N ILE A 469 21.86 -13.34 18.93
CA ILE A 469 20.72 -12.83 18.15
C ILE A 469 20.87 -13.12 16.67
N SER A 470 19.75 -13.40 15.99
CA SER A 470 19.70 -13.42 14.54
C SER A 470 19.39 -12.03 13.96
N ALA A 471 19.56 -11.87 12.65
CA ALA A 471 19.12 -10.66 11.94
C ALA A 471 17.61 -10.40 12.10
N PHE A 472 16.81 -11.46 12.23
CA PHE A 472 15.38 -11.34 12.45
C PHE A 472 15.05 -10.82 13.86
N ASP A 473 15.77 -11.28 14.88
CA ASP A 473 15.57 -10.81 16.26
C ASP A 473 15.95 -9.35 16.40
N LEU A 474 17.10 -8.95 15.84
CA LEU A 474 17.52 -7.55 15.81
C LEU A 474 16.49 -6.67 15.07
N SER A 475 15.94 -7.15 13.95
CA SER A 475 14.92 -6.41 13.19
C SER A 475 13.66 -6.14 14.01
N LYS A 476 13.24 -7.08 14.86
CA LYS A 476 12.09 -6.91 15.76
C LYS A 476 12.42 -5.96 16.91
N LEU A 477 13.57 -6.15 17.55
CA LEU A 477 14.00 -5.36 18.70
C LEU A 477 14.13 -3.88 18.33
N GLN A 478 14.81 -3.59 17.21
CA GLN A 478 15.04 -2.23 16.73
C GLN A 478 13.97 -1.74 15.75
N SER A 479 12.90 -2.51 15.50
CA SER A 479 11.82 -2.14 14.57
C SER A 479 12.33 -1.63 13.21
N ILE A 480 13.37 -2.27 12.67
CA ILE A 480 14.01 -1.95 11.39
C ILE A 480 13.74 -3.05 10.36
N SER A 481 13.98 -2.75 9.08
CA SER A 481 13.89 -3.77 8.04
C SER A 481 14.93 -4.88 8.26
N LEU A 482 14.59 -6.10 7.87
CA LEU A 482 15.46 -7.28 7.98
C LEU A 482 16.80 -7.06 7.27
N ASN A 483 16.78 -6.40 6.11
CA ASN A 483 17.99 -6.10 5.35
C ASN A 483 18.92 -5.16 6.12
N LEU A 484 18.37 -4.10 6.74
CA LEU A 484 19.15 -3.19 7.56
C LEU A 484 19.72 -3.88 8.80
N ALA A 485 18.92 -4.74 9.45
CA ALA A 485 19.40 -5.51 10.60
C ALA A 485 20.58 -6.44 10.22
N LYS A 486 20.47 -7.12 9.07
CA LYS A 486 21.55 -7.96 8.54
C LYS A 486 22.81 -7.15 8.27
N ASP A 487 22.69 -6.00 7.61
CA ASP A 487 23.83 -5.12 7.30
C ASP A 487 24.49 -4.56 8.57
N LYS A 488 23.71 -4.21 9.60
CA LYS A 488 24.24 -3.75 10.89
C LYS A 488 25.05 -4.85 11.60
N LEU A 489 24.56 -6.09 11.58
CA LEU A 489 25.27 -7.24 12.18
C LEU A 489 26.56 -7.55 11.42
N GLN A 490 26.51 -7.57 10.09
CA GLN A 490 27.67 -7.79 9.24
C GLN A 490 28.71 -6.66 9.38
N ALA A 491 28.28 -5.40 9.52
CA ALA A 491 29.19 -4.29 9.79
C ALA A 491 29.87 -4.45 11.16
N SER A 492 29.13 -4.89 12.18
CA SER A 492 29.67 -5.14 13.53
C SER A 492 30.62 -6.35 13.58
N GLU A 493 30.34 -7.40 12.79
CA GLU A 493 31.24 -8.53 12.56
C GLU A 493 32.54 -8.08 11.90
N LYS A 494 32.48 -7.20 10.89
CA LYS A 494 33.67 -6.67 10.22
C LYS A 494 34.60 -5.86 11.12
N ILE A 495 34.05 -5.20 12.15
CA ILE A 495 34.85 -4.50 13.17
C ILE A 495 35.51 -5.51 14.13
N GLY A 496 35.09 -6.78 14.13
CA GLY A 496 35.59 -7.81 15.01
C GLY A 496 34.92 -7.83 16.39
N LYS A 497 33.80 -7.12 16.57
CA LYS A 497 33.05 -7.12 17.84
C LYS A 497 32.11 -8.31 17.96
N LEU A 498 31.59 -8.79 16.83
CA LEU A 498 30.71 -9.95 16.75
C LEU A 498 31.39 -11.09 16.01
N CYS A 499 31.01 -12.33 16.35
CA CYS A 499 31.31 -13.52 15.54
C CYS A 499 30.00 -14.16 15.07
N ARG A 500 30.01 -14.73 13.87
CA ARG A 500 28.87 -15.45 13.32
C ARG A 500 28.99 -16.95 13.56
N ASP A 501 27.88 -17.58 13.89
CA ASP A 501 27.68 -19.02 13.83
C ASP A 501 26.69 -19.32 12.69
N GLU A 502 27.13 -20.09 11.70
CA GLU A 502 26.36 -20.42 10.51
C GLU A 502 26.06 -21.92 10.52
N THR A 503 24.80 -22.25 10.74
CA THR A 503 24.30 -23.63 10.80
C THR A 503 23.16 -23.84 9.80
N ILE A 504 22.64 -25.07 9.71
CA ILE A 504 21.44 -25.37 8.93
C ILE A 504 20.20 -24.62 9.43
N GLU A 505 20.19 -24.19 10.70
CA GLU A 505 19.07 -23.47 11.31
C GLU A 505 19.10 -21.97 10.96
N GLY A 506 20.26 -21.45 10.55
CA GLY A 506 20.46 -20.08 10.13
C GLY A 506 21.77 -19.47 10.62
N ILE A 507 21.86 -18.14 10.50
CA ILE A 507 23.01 -17.36 10.95
C ILE A 507 22.65 -16.64 12.25
N ILE A 508 23.42 -16.91 13.29
CA ILE A 508 23.30 -16.30 14.62
C ILE A 508 24.59 -15.53 14.92
N PHE A 509 24.46 -14.35 15.52
CA PHE A 509 25.61 -13.53 15.91
C PHE A 509 25.81 -13.57 17.42
N HIS A 510 27.06 -13.77 17.82
CA HIS A 510 27.53 -13.86 19.20
C HIS A 510 28.52 -12.74 19.49
N SER A 511 28.74 -12.46 20.77
CA SER A 511 29.89 -11.65 21.20
C SER A 511 31.19 -12.35 20.79
N ASN A 512 32.12 -11.61 20.19
CA ASN A 512 33.38 -12.18 19.76
C ASN A 512 34.31 -12.45 20.95
N ILE A 513 34.39 -13.72 21.36
CA ILE A 513 35.27 -14.18 22.45
C ILE A 513 36.71 -14.48 21.99
N PHE A 514 36.98 -14.40 20.69
CA PHE A 514 38.28 -14.76 20.10
C PHE A 514 39.25 -13.58 19.95
N VAL A 515 38.77 -12.36 20.21
CA VAL A 515 39.51 -11.10 20.05
C VAL A 515 39.75 -10.43 21.39
#